data_AF-A0A6A5FFQ3-F1
#
_entry.id   AF-A0A6A5FFQ3-F1
#
_cell.length_a   1.000
_cell.length_b   1.000
_cell.length_c   1.000
_cell.angle_alpha   90.00
_cell.angle_beta   90.00
_cell.angle_gamma   90.00
#
_symmetry.space_group_name_H-M   'P 1'
#
loop_
_entity.id
_entity.type
_entity.pdbx_description
1 polymer ?
#
loop_
_entity_poly.entity_id
_entity_poly.type
_entity_poly.pdbx_seq_one_letter_code
_entity_poly.pdbx_strand_id
1 'polypeptide(L)'
;MEVGGNSGLPVNNKQRAMLPNKSRVEFTRNPRKDSEGLSESPDLEFEYADTDKWAAELSELYSYTEGPEFALNRKCFEVEFRTHVCDRKWTELDAAQHRAHAMRLLDGLEVIAREKRLKAARAILYMAQGTFAECSSEAEVQYWMRYNIFLLLDVGTFSALVELLNMEIEYVLHQFSSHAEAILNGLFLFFFLQDVSLENIQK
;
A
#
# COMPACT_ATOMS: atom_id res chain seq x y z
N MET A 1 44.92 68.79 29.52
CA MET A 1 44.01 68.71 30.68
C MET A 1 43.29 67.38 30.52
N GLU A 2 43.89 66.25 30.90
CA GLU A 2 44.06 65.72 32.27
C GLU A 2 42.75 65.74 33.08
N VAL A 3 42.33 64.71 33.82
CA VAL A 3 42.81 63.34 34.15
C VAL A 3 41.58 62.66 34.80
N GLY A 4 41.26 61.41 34.46
CA GLY A 4 41.37 60.26 35.39
C GLY A 4 40.00 59.84 35.95
N GLY A 5 39.66 58.57 36.18
CA GLY A 5 40.41 57.31 36.12
C GLY A 5 39.71 56.25 36.99
N ASN A 6 40.14 55.00 36.82
CA ASN A 6 39.88 53.79 37.63
C ASN A 6 38.64 52.93 37.24
N SER A 7 38.73 51.79 36.52
CA SER A 7 39.59 50.58 36.53
C SER A 7 39.13 49.46 37.48
N GLY A 8 39.05 48.22 36.95
CA GLY A 8 39.10 46.97 37.74
C GLY A 8 38.12 45.85 37.37
N LEU A 9 38.48 45.00 36.38
CA LEU A 9 38.10 43.57 36.31
C LEU A 9 39.07 42.77 37.21
N PRO A 10 38.77 41.52 37.66
CA PRO A 10 39.08 40.33 36.82
C PRO A 10 38.19 39.06 37.03
N VAL A 11 38.14 38.20 35.99
CA VAL A 11 38.37 36.72 35.96
C VAL A 11 37.52 35.81 36.89
N ASN A 12 37.09 34.56 36.61
CA ASN A 12 36.92 33.61 35.50
C ASN A 12 36.41 32.27 36.15
N ASN A 13 35.85 31.38 35.32
CA ASN A 13 35.97 29.91 35.38
C ASN A 13 34.97 29.03 36.20
N LYS A 14 34.17 28.28 35.42
CA LYS A 14 33.95 26.81 35.42
C LYS A 14 33.94 26.06 36.77
N GLN A 15 32.84 25.35 37.07
CA GLN A 15 32.78 23.87 37.04
C GLN A 15 31.41 23.31 37.51
N ARG A 16 31.03 22.22 36.84
CA ARG A 16 30.09 21.13 37.20
C ARG A 16 29.74 20.99 38.69
N ALA A 17 28.51 20.56 38.99
CA ALA A 17 28.23 19.27 39.62
C ALA A 17 26.73 19.02 39.82
N MET A 18 26.35 17.74 39.65
CA MET A 18 25.06 17.14 39.92
C MET A 18 24.77 16.97 41.42
N LEU A 19 23.46 16.96 41.75
CA LEU A 19 22.73 16.30 42.86
C LEU A 19 23.21 16.47 44.32
N PRO A 20 22.26 16.66 45.25
CA PRO A 20 22.06 15.65 46.32
C PRO A 20 20.55 15.56 46.70
N ASN A 21 19.98 14.63 47.47
CA ASN A 21 20.45 13.48 48.22
C ASN A 21 19.27 12.51 48.44
N LYS A 22 19.63 11.30 48.82
CA LYS A 22 18.87 10.08 49.12
C LYS A 22 18.05 10.15 50.42
N SER A 23 16.81 9.67 50.39
CA SER A 23 16.15 8.87 51.45
C SER A 23 14.94 8.20 50.77
N ARG A 24 14.59 6.93 50.92
CA ARG A 24 14.56 6.09 52.12
C ARG A 24 14.16 4.67 51.71
N VAL A 25 14.60 3.69 52.51
CA VAL A 25 14.12 2.29 52.65
C VAL A 25 14.80 1.23 51.78
N GLU A 26 15.75 0.56 52.42
CA GLU A 26 16.20 -0.81 52.13
C GLU A 26 15.03 -1.80 52.26
N PHE A 27 14.83 -2.62 51.23
CA PHE A 27 14.28 -3.96 51.40
C PHE A 27 15.28 -4.95 50.84
N THR A 28 15.99 -5.60 51.75
CA THR A 28 16.91 -6.70 51.52
C THR A 28 16.14 -7.86 50.89
N ARG A 29 16.28 -8.07 49.57
CA ARG A 29 15.90 -9.33 48.92
C ARG A 29 17.16 -10.01 48.43
N ASN A 30 17.42 -11.15 49.07
CA ASN A 30 18.56 -12.04 48.91
C ASN A 30 18.83 -12.36 47.42
N PRO A 31 20.02 -12.08 46.84
CA PRO A 31 20.35 -12.51 45.49
C PRO A 31 20.62 -14.02 45.53
N ARG A 32 19.72 -14.82 44.96
CA ARG A 32 20.06 -16.19 44.59
C ARG A 32 21.06 -16.10 43.45
N LYS A 33 22.35 -16.29 43.78
CA LYS A 33 23.36 -16.80 42.85
C LYS A 33 22.79 -18.07 42.22
N ASP A 34 22.86 -18.13 40.89
CA ASP A 34 22.85 -19.31 40.01
C ASP A 34 22.02 -19.01 38.76
N SER A 35 22.55 -18.17 37.88
CA SER A 35 22.36 -18.19 36.42
C SER A 35 23.25 -17.11 35.81
N GLU A 36 24.56 -17.36 35.78
CA GLU A 36 25.43 -16.70 34.80
C GLU A 36 25.11 -17.27 33.42
N GLY A 37 24.04 -16.74 32.85
CA GLY A 37 23.79 -16.79 31.42
C GLY A 37 23.64 -15.35 30.97
N LEU A 38 24.76 -14.65 30.76
CA LEU A 38 24.74 -13.45 29.91
C LEU A 38 24.30 -13.91 28.52
N SER A 39 22.99 -14.02 28.30
CA SER A 39 22.47 -13.70 26.98
C SER A 39 22.60 -12.20 26.86
N GLU A 40 23.76 -11.76 26.37
CA GLU A 40 24.00 -10.39 25.93
C GLU A 40 23.18 -10.18 24.64
N SER A 41 21.86 -10.35 24.73
CA SER A 41 20.94 -9.80 23.75
C SER A 41 20.88 -8.29 24.04
N PRO A 42 21.18 -7.43 23.06
CA PRO A 42 21.11 -5.99 23.28
C PRO A 42 19.72 -5.62 23.80
N ASP A 43 19.69 -4.69 24.76
CA ASP A 43 18.45 -4.09 25.24
C ASP A 43 17.81 -3.37 24.04
N LEU A 44 16.70 -3.92 23.54
CA LEU A 44 15.99 -3.36 22.41
C LEU A 44 15.20 -2.16 22.92
N GLU A 45 15.68 -0.96 22.61
CA GLU A 45 14.94 0.27 22.87
C GLU A 45 13.78 0.33 21.88
N PHE A 46 12.60 -0.13 22.30
CA PHE A 46 11.39 -0.08 21.50
C PHE A 46 10.83 1.35 21.51
N GLU A 47 11.00 2.07 20.40
CA GLU A 47 10.44 3.42 20.22
C GLU A 47 9.01 3.32 19.67
N TYR A 48 8.00 3.33 20.54
CA TYR A 48 6.57 3.27 20.14
C TYR A 48 6.03 4.55 19.47
N ALA A 49 6.89 5.54 19.18
CA ALA A 49 6.49 6.81 18.56
C ALA A 49 6.55 6.77 17.02
N ASP A 50 7.03 5.66 16.44
CA ASP A 50 7.13 5.47 14.99
C ASP A 50 5.88 4.82 14.37
N THR A 51 4.98 4.31 15.19
CA THR A 51 3.77 3.58 14.77
C THR A 51 2.77 4.45 14.01
N ASP A 52 2.74 5.77 14.25
CA ASP A 52 1.78 6.69 13.61
C ASP A 52 2.31 7.34 12.31
N LYS A 53 3.44 6.87 11.77
CA LYS A 53 4.05 7.47 10.58
C LYS A 53 3.38 6.94 9.32
N TRP A 54 2.94 7.83 8.43
CA TRP A 54 2.33 7.48 7.14
C TRP A 54 3.14 6.45 6.33
N ALA A 55 4.47 6.56 6.34
CA ALA A 55 5.35 5.62 5.67
C ALA A 55 5.31 4.20 6.27
N ALA A 56 5.11 4.06 7.59
CA ALA A 56 4.98 2.77 8.26
C ALA A 56 3.66 2.10 7.87
N GLU A 57 2.55 2.84 7.99
CA GLU A 57 1.21 2.40 7.55
C GLU A 57 1.18 1.95 6.08
N LEU A 58 1.85 2.71 5.20
CA LEU A 58 1.97 2.35 3.79
C LEU A 58 2.78 1.05 3.58
N SER A 59 3.81 0.84 4.40
CA SER A 59 4.67 -0.36 4.35
C SER A 59 4.00 -1.61 4.93
N GLU A 60 2.94 -1.44 5.71
CA GLU A 60 2.07 -2.55 6.14
C GLU A 60 1.07 -2.91 5.05
N LEU A 61 0.52 -1.91 4.34
CA LEU A 61 -0.46 -2.11 3.28
C LEU A 61 0.17 -2.71 2.01
N TYR A 62 1.39 -2.31 1.67
CA TYR A 62 2.08 -2.76 0.47
C TYR A 62 3.39 -3.47 0.78
N SER A 63 3.66 -4.55 0.05
CA SER A 63 4.93 -5.28 0.11
C SER A 63 6.00 -4.58 -0.71
N TYR A 64 7.27 -4.73 -0.30
CA TYR A 64 8.43 -4.22 -1.04
C TYR A 64 8.52 -4.79 -2.48
N THR A 65 7.86 -5.92 -2.74
CA THR A 65 7.84 -6.56 -4.07
C THR A 65 6.87 -5.92 -5.05
N GLU A 66 5.98 -5.02 -4.61
CA GLU A 66 4.89 -4.47 -5.43
C GLU A 66 5.30 -3.24 -6.27
N GLY A 67 6.59 -2.92 -6.27
CA GLY A 67 7.18 -1.86 -7.11
C GLY A 67 6.75 -1.92 -8.59
N PRO A 68 6.87 -3.07 -9.27
CA PRO A 68 6.46 -3.23 -10.67
C PRO A 68 4.96 -2.95 -10.90
N GLU A 69 4.11 -3.30 -9.94
CA GLU A 69 2.66 -3.14 -10.00
C GLU A 69 2.28 -1.65 -9.98
N PHE A 70 2.95 -0.83 -9.17
CA PHE A 70 2.75 0.62 -9.18
C PHE A 70 3.08 1.24 -10.54
N ALA A 71 4.17 0.81 -11.16
CA ALA A 71 4.56 1.29 -12.49
C ALA A 71 3.54 0.89 -13.56
N LEU A 72 2.99 -0.32 -13.47
CA LEU A 72 1.95 -0.80 -14.38
C LEU A 72 0.65 0.00 -14.20
N ASN A 73 0.25 0.28 -12.97
CA ASN A 73 -0.96 1.07 -12.67
C ASN A 73 -0.84 2.49 -13.22
N ARG A 74 0.32 3.14 -13.01
CA ARG A 74 0.62 4.45 -13.60
C ARG A 74 0.53 4.41 -15.12
N LYS A 75 1.14 3.41 -15.76
CA LYS A 75 1.11 3.28 -17.22
C LYS A 75 -0.31 3.13 -17.76
N CYS A 76 -1.15 2.33 -17.09
CA CYS A 76 -2.56 2.19 -17.46
C CYS A 76 -3.30 3.52 -17.39
N PHE A 77 -3.08 4.30 -16.33
CA PHE A 77 -3.67 5.63 -16.18
C PHE A 77 -3.18 6.59 -17.27
N GLU A 78 -1.87 6.70 -17.50
CA GLU A 78 -1.29 7.63 -18.49
C GLU A 78 -1.81 7.38 -19.91
N VAL A 79 -2.00 6.12 -20.30
CA VAL A 79 -2.53 5.77 -21.62
C VAL A 79 -3.96 6.28 -21.80
N GLU A 80 -4.82 6.03 -20.80
CA GLU A 80 -6.20 6.49 -20.83
C GLU A 80 -6.29 8.02 -20.77
N PHE A 81 -5.46 8.62 -19.92
CA PHE A 81 -5.40 10.06 -19.71
C PHE A 81 -4.95 10.81 -20.97
N ARG A 82 -3.85 10.38 -21.60
CA ARG A 82 -3.31 11.01 -22.83
C ARG A 82 -4.22 10.90 -24.04
N THR A 83 -5.09 9.89 -24.08
CA THR A 83 -6.09 9.75 -25.16
C THR A 83 -7.07 10.93 -25.19
N HIS A 84 -7.23 11.61 -24.06
CA HIS A 84 -8.29 12.58 -23.86
C HIS A 84 -7.83 13.95 -23.40
N VAL A 85 -6.67 14.03 -22.76
CA VAL A 85 -6.05 15.27 -22.30
C VAL A 85 -4.64 15.27 -22.87
N CYS A 86 -4.41 16.10 -23.88
CA CYS A 86 -3.07 16.29 -24.45
C CYS A 86 -2.35 17.38 -23.63
N ASP A 87 -1.12 17.08 -23.17
CA ASP A 87 -0.16 18.03 -22.59
C ASP A 87 -0.56 18.79 -21.31
N ARG A 88 -1.40 18.23 -20.44
CA ARG A 88 -1.65 18.80 -19.10
C ARG A 88 -1.41 17.78 -18.01
N LYS A 89 -1.04 18.23 -16.81
CA LYS A 89 -0.91 17.35 -15.64
C LYS A 89 -2.27 17.12 -14.98
N TRP A 90 -2.41 16.01 -14.26
CA TRP A 90 -3.61 15.76 -13.43
C TRP A 90 -3.88 16.94 -12.50
N THR A 91 -2.84 17.41 -11.80
CA THR A 91 -2.93 18.49 -10.79
C THR A 91 -3.32 19.86 -11.36
N GLU A 92 -3.24 20.05 -12.68
CA GLU A 92 -3.55 21.31 -13.36
C GLU A 92 -4.99 21.35 -13.89
N LEU A 93 -5.74 20.24 -13.81
CA LEU A 93 -7.09 20.14 -14.34
C LEU A 93 -8.15 20.80 -13.44
N ASP A 94 -9.25 21.21 -14.05
CA ASP A 94 -10.41 21.70 -13.31
C ASP A 94 -11.27 20.54 -12.75
N ALA A 95 -12.06 20.81 -11.72
CA ALA A 95 -12.89 19.81 -11.04
C ALA A 95 -13.85 19.08 -12.01
N ALA A 96 -14.39 19.79 -13.01
CA ALA A 96 -15.23 19.19 -14.04
C ALA A 96 -14.46 18.18 -14.90
N GLN A 97 -13.19 18.47 -15.19
CA GLN A 97 -12.31 17.58 -15.97
C GLN A 97 -11.90 16.36 -15.14
N HIS A 98 -11.61 16.54 -13.85
CA HIS A 98 -11.38 15.42 -12.93
C HIS A 98 -12.58 14.46 -12.89
N ARG A 99 -13.78 15.00 -12.69
CA ARG A 99 -15.02 14.20 -12.66
C ARG A 99 -15.25 13.47 -14.00
N ALA A 100 -15.08 14.17 -15.12
CA ALA A 100 -15.22 13.56 -16.44
C ALA A 100 -14.19 12.45 -16.71
N HIS A 101 -12.95 12.58 -16.21
CA HIS A 101 -11.97 11.51 -16.30
C HIS A 101 -12.34 10.32 -15.41
N ALA A 102 -12.77 10.56 -14.16
CA ALA A 102 -13.20 9.50 -13.26
C ALA A 102 -14.41 8.71 -13.83
N MET A 103 -15.42 9.39 -14.37
CA MET A 103 -16.56 8.72 -15.01
C MET A 103 -16.15 7.84 -16.19
N ARG A 104 -15.20 8.28 -17.02
CA ARG A 104 -14.70 7.46 -18.14
C ARG A 104 -13.94 6.22 -17.69
N LEU A 105 -13.18 6.33 -16.60
CA LEU A 105 -12.54 5.16 -16.01
C LEU A 105 -13.58 4.13 -15.55
N LEU A 106 -14.73 4.59 -15.05
CA LEU A 106 -15.86 3.74 -14.66
C LEU A 106 -16.51 3.10 -15.88
N ASP A 107 -16.75 3.85 -16.95
CA ASP A 107 -17.22 3.29 -18.23
C ASP A 107 -16.27 2.19 -18.75
N GLY A 108 -14.97 2.34 -18.50
CA GLY A 108 -13.95 1.32 -18.80
C GLY A 108 -14.09 0.02 -18.01
N LEU A 109 -14.73 0.04 -16.84
CA LEU A 109 -15.04 -1.15 -16.04
C LEU A 109 -16.23 -1.94 -16.60
N GLU A 110 -17.14 -1.28 -17.32
CA GLU A 110 -18.35 -1.92 -17.88
C GLU A 110 -18.07 -2.69 -19.19
N VAL A 111 -16.84 -2.62 -19.71
CA VAL A 111 -16.46 -3.25 -20.98
C VAL A 111 -16.43 -4.78 -20.87
N ILE A 112 -16.91 -5.49 -21.90
CA ILE A 112 -16.93 -6.96 -21.95
C ILE A 112 -15.51 -7.56 -21.89
N ALA A 113 -14.53 -6.89 -22.51
CA ALA A 113 -13.15 -7.35 -22.59
C ALA A 113 -12.44 -7.24 -21.24
N ARG A 114 -12.16 -8.40 -20.62
CA ARG A 114 -11.48 -8.53 -19.32
C ARG A 114 -10.18 -7.73 -19.22
N GLU A 115 -9.34 -7.76 -20.27
CA GLU A 115 -8.07 -7.04 -20.27
C GLU A 115 -8.27 -5.52 -20.18
N LYS A 116 -9.32 -4.98 -20.82
CA LYS A 116 -9.64 -3.55 -20.75
C LYS A 116 -10.16 -3.18 -19.35
N ARG A 117 -11.03 -3.99 -18.77
CA ARG A 117 -11.50 -3.79 -17.38
C ARG A 117 -10.35 -3.78 -16.38
N LEU A 118 -9.42 -4.72 -16.51
CA LEU A 118 -8.26 -4.79 -15.64
C LEU A 118 -7.37 -3.54 -15.76
N LYS A 119 -7.17 -3.01 -16.98
CA LYS A 119 -6.44 -1.76 -17.19
C LYS A 119 -7.16 -0.56 -16.56
N ALA A 120 -8.49 -0.49 -16.69
CA ALA A 120 -9.30 0.57 -16.06
C ALA A 120 -9.26 0.48 -14.52
N ALA A 121 -9.42 -0.72 -13.94
CA ALA A 121 -9.29 -0.94 -12.50
C ALA A 121 -7.91 -0.53 -11.96
N ARG A 122 -6.84 -0.87 -12.70
CA ARG A 122 -5.47 -0.45 -12.38
C ARG A 122 -5.27 1.07 -12.44
N ALA A 123 -5.86 1.73 -13.43
CA ALA A 123 -5.84 3.18 -13.54
C ALA A 123 -6.58 3.87 -12.38
N ILE A 124 -7.74 3.34 -11.98
CA ILE A 124 -8.49 3.80 -10.80
C ILE A 124 -7.64 3.64 -9.53
N LEU A 125 -6.96 2.49 -9.37
CA LEU A 125 -6.08 2.25 -8.23
C LEU A 125 -4.93 3.26 -8.17
N TYR A 126 -4.29 3.58 -9.31
CA TYR A 126 -3.26 4.63 -9.36
C TYR A 126 -3.80 6.01 -8.98
N MET A 127 -5.02 6.34 -9.41
CA MET A 127 -5.66 7.60 -9.04
C MET A 127 -5.95 7.65 -7.53
N ALA A 128 -6.44 6.55 -6.94
CA ALA A 128 -6.66 6.41 -5.50
C ALA A 128 -5.35 6.51 -4.69
N GLN A 129 -4.21 6.13 -5.26
CA GLN A 129 -2.88 6.29 -4.64
C GLN A 129 -2.36 7.73 -4.64
N GLY A 130 -3.14 8.70 -5.14
CA GLY A 130 -2.79 10.12 -5.11
C GLY A 130 -1.91 10.59 -6.26
N THR A 131 -1.92 9.87 -7.41
CA THR A 131 -1.22 10.30 -8.64
C THR A 131 0.23 10.73 -8.39
N PHE A 132 0.95 9.92 -7.61
CA PHE A 132 2.22 10.30 -6.99
C PHE A 132 3.32 10.75 -7.95
N ALA A 133 3.28 10.33 -9.23
CA ALA A 133 4.29 10.73 -10.22
C ALA A 133 4.21 12.22 -10.59
N GLU A 134 3.07 12.87 -10.37
CA GLU A 134 2.87 14.30 -10.64
C GLU A 134 3.13 15.17 -9.41
N CYS A 135 3.36 14.56 -8.24
CA CYS A 135 3.57 15.25 -6.97
C CYS A 135 5.06 15.47 -6.69
N SER A 136 5.40 16.58 -6.03
CA SER A 136 6.78 16.93 -5.67
C SER A 136 7.10 16.67 -4.19
N SER A 137 6.08 16.40 -3.36
CA SER A 137 6.24 16.14 -1.93
C SER A 137 5.22 15.13 -1.40
N GLU A 138 5.53 14.50 -0.28
CA GLU A 138 4.63 13.55 0.39
C GLU A 138 3.29 14.20 0.80
N ALA A 139 3.34 15.43 1.33
CA ALA A 139 2.15 16.16 1.73
C ALA A 139 1.20 16.41 0.55
N GLU A 140 1.75 16.65 -0.65
CA GLU A 140 0.97 16.80 -1.87
C GLU A 140 0.32 15.48 -2.31
N VAL A 141 1.04 14.35 -2.22
CA VAL A 141 0.47 13.02 -2.48
C VAL A 141 -0.70 12.74 -1.54
N GLN A 142 -0.55 13.03 -0.24
CA GLN A 142 -1.62 12.83 0.74
C GLN A 142 -2.85 13.71 0.47
N TYR A 143 -2.63 14.95 0.02
CA TYR A 143 -3.71 15.85 -0.38
C TYR A 143 -4.48 15.28 -1.58
N TRP A 144 -3.77 14.92 -2.65
CA TRP A 144 -4.39 14.38 -3.86
C TRP A 144 -5.02 13.01 -3.64
N MET A 145 -4.43 12.17 -2.79
CA MET A 145 -5.01 10.90 -2.38
C MET A 145 -6.39 11.11 -1.76
N ARG A 146 -6.53 12.02 -0.78
CA ARG A 146 -7.83 12.33 -0.17
C ARG A 146 -8.80 12.88 -1.20
N TYR A 147 -8.39 13.87 -1.99
CA TYR A 147 -9.23 14.48 -3.02
C TYR A 147 -9.74 13.43 -4.03
N ASN A 148 -8.84 12.60 -4.56
CA ASN A 148 -9.16 11.57 -5.55
C ASN A 148 -10.08 10.50 -4.98
N ILE A 149 -9.88 10.08 -3.72
CA ILE A 149 -10.78 9.12 -3.06
C ILE A 149 -12.19 9.69 -2.95
N PHE A 150 -12.35 10.93 -2.48
CA PHE A 150 -13.67 11.56 -2.41
C PHE A 150 -14.32 11.70 -3.78
N LEU A 151 -13.55 12.12 -4.79
CA LEU A 151 -14.04 12.18 -6.17
C LEU A 151 -14.53 10.83 -6.70
N LEU A 152 -13.78 9.75 -6.46
CA LEU A 152 -14.14 8.39 -6.85
C LEU A 152 -15.44 7.93 -6.14
N LEU A 153 -15.56 8.20 -4.85
CA LEU A 153 -16.77 7.90 -4.10
C LEU A 153 -17.98 8.69 -4.64
N ASP A 154 -17.79 9.97 -4.96
CA ASP A 154 -18.85 10.85 -5.49
C ASP A 154 -19.36 10.42 -6.87
N VAL A 155 -18.53 9.77 -7.70
CA VAL A 155 -18.95 9.22 -8.99
C VAL A 155 -19.46 7.78 -8.89
N GLY A 156 -19.47 7.18 -7.70
CA GLY A 156 -20.01 5.84 -7.47
C GLY A 156 -19.03 4.69 -7.73
N THR A 157 -17.72 4.95 -7.72
CA THR A 157 -16.69 3.92 -8.02
C THR A 157 -16.77 2.70 -7.11
N PHE A 158 -17.15 2.88 -5.84
CA PHE A 158 -17.25 1.76 -4.90
C PHE A 158 -18.27 0.70 -5.37
N SER A 159 -19.45 1.13 -5.82
CA SER A 159 -20.47 0.20 -6.35
C SER A 159 -19.93 -0.54 -7.58
N ALA A 160 -19.35 0.20 -8.52
CA ALA A 160 -18.79 -0.36 -9.75
C ALA A 160 -17.70 -1.40 -9.47
N LEU A 161 -16.82 -1.16 -8.48
CA LEU A 161 -15.78 -2.13 -8.09
C LEU A 161 -16.36 -3.38 -7.43
N VAL A 162 -17.38 -3.24 -6.56
CA VAL A 162 -18.05 -4.40 -5.94
C VAL A 162 -18.75 -5.25 -7.01
N GLU A 163 -19.46 -4.62 -7.94
CA GLU A 163 -20.12 -5.30 -9.06
C GLU A 163 -19.10 -6.01 -9.95
N LEU A 164 -17.97 -5.35 -10.26
CA LEU A 164 -16.87 -5.94 -11.03
C LEU A 164 -16.28 -7.16 -10.31
N LEU A 165 -16.06 -7.07 -9.00
CA LEU A 165 -15.53 -8.19 -8.21
C LEU A 165 -16.50 -9.37 -8.21
N ASN A 166 -17.79 -9.13 -7.99
CA ASN A 166 -18.81 -10.17 -8.06
C ASN A 166 -18.83 -10.84 -9.45
N MET A 167 -18.77 -10.05 -10.51
CA MET A 167 -18.74 -10.56 -11.88
C MET A 167 -17.50 -11.40 -12.19
N GLU A 168 -16.31 -10.99 -11.73
CA GLU A 168 -15.09 -11.79 -11.88
C GLU A 168 -15.12 -13.07 -11.03
N ILE A 169 -15.71 -13.04 -9.83
CA ILE A 169 -15.90 -14.24 -9.00
C ILE A 169 -16.80 -15.25 -9.72
N GLU A 170 -17.94 -14.81 -10.23
CA GLU A 170 -18.87 -15.66 -11.00
C GLU A 170 -18.19 -16.23 -12.25
N TYR A 171 -17.44 -15.41 -12.98
CA TYR A 171 -16.68 -15.84 -14.16
C TYR A 171 -15.67 -16.94 -13.81
N VAL A 172 -14.90 -16.76 -12.73
CA VAL A 172 -13.91 -17.74 -12.28
C VAL A 172 -14.60 -19.05 -11.88
N LEU A 173 -15.69 -18.99 -11.11
CA LEU A 173 -16.45 -20.17 -10.71
C LEU A 173 -17.01 -20.94 -11.91
N HIS A 174 -17.57 -20.24 -12.89
CA HIS A 174 -18.08 -20.87 -14.12
C HIS A 174 -16.95 -21.53 -14.93
N GLN A 175 -15.80 -20.87 -15.05
CA GLN A 175 -14.63 -21.43 -15.73
C GLN A 175 -14.14 -22.71 -15.07
N PHE A 176 -14.08 -22.75 -13.73
CA PHE A 176 -13.73 -23.96 -12.98
C PHE A 176 -14.74 -25.09 -13.20
N SER A 177 -16.04 -24.80 -13.14
CA SER A 177 -17.09 -25.80 -13.37
C SER A 177 -17.00 -26.40 -14.78
N SER A 178 -16.85 -25.54 -15.80
CA SER A 178 -16.72 -25.97 -17.19
C SER A 178 -15.48 -26.84 -17.42
N HIS A 179 -14.34 -26.49 -16.81
CA HIS A 179 -13.13 -27.31 -16.89
C HIS A 179 -13.29 -28.65 -16.18
N ALA A 180 -13.92 -28.68 -15.01
CA ALA A 180 -14.20 -29.91 -14.28
C ALA A 180 -15.12 -30.85 -15.09
N GLU A 181 -16.18 -30.32 -15.69
CA GLU A 181 -17.07 -31.08 -16.58
C GLU A 181 -16.33 -31.62 -17.80
N ALA A 182 -15.49 -30.81 -18.44
CA ALA A 182 -14.69 -31.25 -19.58
C ALA A 182 -13.74 -32.40 -19.20
N ILE A 183 -13.10 -32.35 -18.02
CA ILE A 183 -12.24 -33.41 -17.51
C ILE A 183 -13.05 -34.68 -17.22
N LEU A 184 -14.19 -34.56 -16.54
CA LEU A 184 -15.06 -35.70 -16.23
C LEU A 184 -15.59 -36.38 -17.50
N ASN A 185 -16.06 -35.58 -18.47
CA ASN A 185 -16.52 -36.09 -19.76
C ASN A 185 -15.38 -36.76 -20.54
N GLY A 186 -14.17 -36.20 -20.49
CA GLY A 186 -12.98 -36.81 -21.09
C GLY A 186 -12.61 -38.15 -20.45
N LEU A 187 -12.61 -38.22 -19.12
CA LEU A 187 -12.38 -39.48 -18.39
C LEU A 187 -13.46 -40.53 -18.69
N PHE A 188 -14.73 -40.13 -18.69
CA PHE A 188 -15.83 -41.02 -19.04
C PHE A 188 -15.67 -41.60 -20.46
N LEU A 189 -15.34 -40.77 -21.44
CA LEU A 189 -15.11 -41.23 -22.81
C LEU A 189 -13.88 -42.15 -22.90
N PHE A 190 -12.82 -41.87 -22.15
CA PHE A 190 -11.64 -42.73 -22.08
C PHE A 190 -11.97 -44.11 -21.51
N PHE A 191 -12.68 -44.19 -20.38
CA PHE A 191 -13.12 -45.47 -19.81
C PHE A 191 -14.07 -46.21 -20.74
N PHE A 192 -15.04 -45.51 -21.34
CA PHE A 192 -15.96 -46.10 -22.30
C PHE A 192 -15.24 -46.70 -23.53
N LEU A 193 -14.25 -45.99 -24.08
CA LEU A 193 -13.44 -46.50 -25.20
C LEU A 193 -12.57 -47.70 -24.78
N GLN A 194 -12.05 -47.70 -23.55
CA GLN A 194 -11.26 -48.82 -23.04
C GLN A 194 -12.12 -50.07 -22.83
N ASP A 195 -13.34 -49.93 -22.32
CA ASP A 195 -14.31 -51.03 -22.20
C ASP A 195 -14.69 -51.60 -23.57
N VAL A 196 -14.98 -50.74 -24.55
CA VAL A 196 -15.29 -51.16 -25.95
C VAL A 196 -14.09 -51.87 -26.60
N SER A 197 -12.86 -51.43 -26.31
CA SER A 197 -11.64 -52.06 -26.83
C SER A 197 -11.39 -53.43 -26.19
N LEU A 198 -11.63 -53.56 -24.88
CA LEU A 198 -11.52 -54.83 -24.16
C LEU A 198 -12.55 -55.87 -24.63
N GLU A 199 -13.79 -55.46 -24.91
CA GLU A 199 -14.83 -56.35 -25.46
C GLU A 199 -14.50 -56.87 -26.87
N ASN A 200 -13.83 -56.06 -27.70
CA ASN A 200 -13.45 -56.48 -29.05
C ASN A 200 -12.25 -57.44 -29.09
N ILE A 201 -11.43 -57.52 -28.03
CA ILE A 201 -10.28 -58.42 -27.95
C ILE A 201 -10.68 -59.84 -27.47
N GLN A 202 -11.87 -60.00 -26.89
CA GLN A 202 -12.39 -61.28 -26.36
C GLN A 202 -13.27 -62.07 -27.37
N LYS A 203 -13.34 -61.65 -28.63
CA LYS A 203 -14.02 -62.37 -29.73
C LYS A 203 -13.02 -62.77 -30.81
#